data_AF-A0A924BBB6-F1
#
_entry.id   AF-A0A924BBB6-F1
#
_cell.length_a   1.000
_cell.length_b   1.000
_cell.length_c   1.000
_cell.angle_alpha   90.00
_cell.angle_beta   90.00
_cell.angle_gamma   90.00
#
_symmetry.space_group_name_H-M   'P 1'
#
loop_
_entity.id
_entity.type
_entity.pdbx_description
1 polymer ?
#
loop_
_entity_poly.entity_id
_entity_poly.type
_entity_poly.pdbx_seq_one_letter_code
_entity_poly.pdbx_strand_id
1 'polypeptide(L)'
;MSAAAETRHGRQGLDISDLGRPDTLRYNVLTFVINEEYDRALKALKDFIEGDSDYPDFKSRNDRYVSHATDLIYAIRTKRNFPGINALTRTKQQELRDKFKEHFKELKTILRKIEVCLEELRLNDAKTTRILVKSVWLATFALFVSGLFIEFYQGMGMTSVVVFNEFIDKTMNWLFRTVL
;
A
#
# COMPACT_ATOMS: atom_id res chain seq x y z
N MET A 1 19.63 33.88 36.92
CA MET A 1 18.55 33.61 35.95
C MET A 1 19.25 33.37 34.61
N SER A 2 19.27 32.22 33.97
CA SER A 2 18.29 31.14 33.86
C SER A 2 19.02 29.79 33.75
N ALA A 3 18.85 28.94 34.76
CA ALA A 3 19.29 27.55 34.81
C ALA A 3 18.05 26.65 34.64
N ALA A 4 17.33 26.82 33.52
CA ALA A 4 16.04 26.16 33.29
C ALA A 4 15.86 25.61 31.87
N ALA A 5 16.96 25.26 31.19
CA ALA A 5 16.90 24.54 29.91
C ALA A 5 17.46 23.11 30.00
N GLU A 6 17.71 22.62 31.21
CA GLU A 6 18.33 21.32 31.47
C GLU A 6 17.36 20.43 32.26
N THR A 7 16.22 20.09 31.68
CA THR A 7 15.41 18.95 32.18
C THR A 7 14.65 18.28 31.03
N ARG A 8 14.86 16.96 30.92
CA ARG A 8 14.15 15.94 30.11
C ARG A 8 14.84 15.36 28.87
N HIS A 9 16.17 15.32 28.83
CA HIS A 9 16.89 14.38 27.97
C HIS A 9 17.68 13.38 28.82
N GLY A 10 17.14 12.16 28.94
CA GLY A 10 17.84 11.03 29.52
C GLY A 10 16.98 10.18 30.45
N ARG A 11 16.45 9.05 29.93
CA ARG A 11 16.34 7.79 30.70
C ARG A 11 15.98 6.52 29.93
N GLN A 12 15.63 6.59 28.64
CA GLN A 12 15.49 5.40 27.81
C GLN A 12 16.21 5.67 26.49
N GLY A 13 17.19 4.84 26.13
CA GLY A 13 17.96 4.95 24.88
C GLY A 13 17.12 4.64 23.65
N LEU A 14 16.07 5.43 23.44
CA LEU A 14 15.16 5.41 22.32
C LEU A 14 15.42 6.69 21.54
N ASP A 15 15.97 6.53 20.35
CA ASP A 15 16.23 7.65 19.45
C ASP A 15 14.88 8.18 18.91
N ILE A 16 14.67 9.49 18.93
CA ILE A 16 13.44 10.12 18.44
C ILE A 16 13.33 9.92 16.92
N SER A 17 14.47 9.82 16.23
CA SER A 17 14.54 9.50 14.79
C SER A 17 13.90 8.14 14.44
N ASP A 18 13.79 7.27 15.44
CA ASP A 18 13.32 5.89 15.28
C ASP A 18 11.79 5.74 15.42
N LEU A 19 11.06 6.82 15.72
CA LEU A 19 9.61 6.81 15.88
C LEU A 19 8.85 6.80 14.55
N GLY A 20 9.49 7.25 13.47
CA GLY A 20 8.87 7.39 12.15
C GLY A 20 8.46 8.83 11.83
N ARG A 21 7.64 8.99 10.77
CA ARG A 21 7.16 10.30 10.35
C ARG A 21 6.05 10.79 11.32
N PRO A 22 6.01 12.08 11.68
CA PRO A 22 5.07 12.62 12.68
C PRO A 22 3.59 12.31 12.42
N ASP A 23 3.21 12.14 11.16
CA ASP A 23 1.81 11.92 10.76
C ASP A 23 1.42 10.43 10.67
N THR A 24 2.27 9.50 11.13
CA THR A 24 1.98 8.06 11.00
C THR A 24 1.44 7.44 12.28
N LEU A 25 0.65 6.38 12.13
CA LEU A 25 0.15 5.58 13.25
C LEU A 25 1.28 5.14 14.18
N ARG A 26 2.43 4.73 13.59
CA ARG A 26 3.59 4.32 14.37
C ARG A 26 4.09 5.44 15.28
N TYR A 27 4.25 6.64 14.75
CA TYR A 27 4.74 7.77 15.53
C TYR A 27 3.79 8.09 16.69
N ASN A 28 2.48 8.16 16.42
CA ASN A 28 1.46 8.45 17.43
C ASN A 28 1.46 7.40 18.55
N VAL A 29 1.35 6.11 18.19
CA VAL A 29 1.27 5.02 19.16
C VAL A 29 2.55 4.93 20.00
N LEU A 30 3.74 5.00 19.37
CA LEU A 30 5.00 4.93 20.12
C LEU A 30 5.18 6.15 21.04
N THR A 31 4.76 7.34 20.60
CA THR A 31 4.81 8.56 21.42
C THR A 31 3.91 8.44 22.65
N PHE A 32 2.67 7.97 22.48
CA PHE A 32 1.76 7.72 23.61
C PHE A 32 2.33 6.70 24.59
N VAL A 33 2.94 5.61 24.11
CA VAL A 33 3.57 4.58 24.96
C VAL A 33 4.79 5.12 25.72
N ILE A 34 5.60 5.98 25.11
CA ILE A 34 6.74 6.64 25.79
C ILE A 34 6.26 7.56 26.90
N ASN A 35 5.20 8.33 26.62
CA ASN A 35 4.57 9.28 27.55
C ASN A 35 3.66 8.61 28.60
N GLU A 36 3.61 7.27 28.63
CA GLU A 36 2.78 6.48 29.54
C GLU A 36 1.26 6.69 29.36
N GLU A 37 0.85 7.25 28.22
CA GLU A 37 -0.54 7.45 27.83
C GLU A 37 -1.09 6.19 27.14
N TYR A 38 -1.04 5.04 27.83
CA TYR A 38 -1.40 3.74 27.25
C TYR A 38 -2.83 3.67 26.71
N ASP A 39 -3.79 4.29 27.41
CA ASP A 39 -5.19 4.25 26.99
C ASP A 39 -5.41 5.02 25.67
N ARG A 40 -4.64 6.09 25.43
CA ARG A 40 -4.63 6.80 24.14
C ARG A 40 -3.98 5.98 23.05
N ALA A 41 -2.90 5.26 23.35
CA ALA A 41 -2.26 4.35 22.40
C ALA A 41 -3.22 3.23 21.95
N LEU A 42 -3.94 2.63 22.89
CA LEU A 42 -4.95 1.60 22.63
C LEU A 42 -6.12 2.16 21.83
N LYS A 43 -6.60 3.35 22.18
CA LYS A 43 -7.65 4.03 21.43
C LYS A 43 -7.21 4.31 19.99
N ALA A 44 -5.98 4.81 19.77
CA ALA A 44 -5.47 5.07 18.43
C ALA A 44 -5.40 3.80 17.56
N LEU A 45 -5.03 2.65 18.14
CA LEU A 45 -5.05 1.36 17.44
C LEU A 45 -6.47 0.88 17.12
N LYS A 46 -7.40 1.07 18.07
CA LYS A 46 -8.81 0.73 17.89
C LYS A 46 -9.47 1.58 16.81
N ASP A 47 -9.31 2.89 16.91
CA ASP A 47 -9.82 3.86 15.92
C ASP A 47 -9.24 3.58 14.53
N PHE A 48 -7.98 3.12 14.45
CA PHE A 48 -7.34 2.75 13.18
C PHE A 48 -7.95 1.53 12.50
N ILE A 49 -8.34 0.49 13.27
CA ILE A 49 -8.90 -0.75 12.71
C ILE A 49 -10.43 -0.69 12.52
N GLU A 50 -11.11 0.15 13.30
CA GLU A 50 -12.55 0.38 13.22
C GLU A 50 -12.91 1.51 12.25
N GLY A 51 -11.95 2.38 11.90
CA GLY A 51 -12.14 3.44 10.92
C GLY A 51 -12.54 2.91 9.54
N ASP A 52 -13.33 3.71 8.82
CA ASP A 52 -13.68 3.41 7.45
C ASP A 52 -12.41 3.29 6.59
N SER A 53 -12.31 2.18 5.86
CA SER A 53 -11.21 1.93 4.94
C SER A 53 -11.74 1.80 3.53
N ASP A 54 -11.09 2.48 2.59
CA ASP A 54 -11.37 2.34 1.15
C ASP A 54 -11.02 0.94 0.62
N TYR A 55 -10.39 0.09 1.43
CA TYR A 55 -9.89 -1.22 1.01
C TYR A 55 -10.66 -2.37 1.69
N PRO A 56 -11.30 -3.27 0.94
CA PRO A 56 -12.18 -4.31 1.48
C PRO A 56 -11.46 -5.34 2.38
N ASP A 57 -10.17 -5.59 2.14
CA ASP A 57 -9.37 -6.53 2.92
C ASP A 57 -8.49 -5.87 4.00
N PHE A 58 -8.64 -4.56 4.23
CA PHE A 58 -7.79 -3.84 5.17
C PHE A 58 -7.91 -4.39 6.60
N LYS A 59 -9.15 -4.58 7.06
CA LYS A 59 -9.41 -5.05 8.42
C LYS A 59 -8.88 -6.46 8.63
N SER A 60 -9.19 -7.39 7.72
CA SER A 60 -8.76 -8.79 7.82
C SER A 60 -7.24 -8.93 7.82
N ARG A 61 -6.51 -8.14 7.02
CA ARG A 61 -5.04 -8.18 6.96
C ARG A 61 -4.36 -7.53 8.17
N ASN A 62 -4.95 -6.50 8.75
CA ASN A 62 -4.34 -5.75 9.85
C ASN A 62 -4.77 -6.20 11.25
N ASP A 63 -5.91 -6.88 11.39
CA ASP A 63 -6.47 -7.28 12.69
C ASP A 63 -5.48 -8.05 13.56
N ARG A 64 -4.78 -9.04 12.99
CA ARG A 64 -3.74 -9.81 13.71
C ARG A 64 -2.59 -8.91 14.20
N TYR A 65 -2.16 -7.94 13.40
CA TYR A 65 -1.07 -7.04 13.79
C TYR A 65 -1.51 -6.04 14.85
N VAL A 66 -2.74 -5.53 14.75
CA VAL A 66 -3.33 -4.59 15.72
C VAL A 66 -3.58 -5.29 17.06
N SER A 67 -4.09 -6.52 17.03
CA SER A 67 -4.26 -7.36 18.21
C SER A 67 -2.91 -7.62 18.91
N HIS A 68 -1.90 -8.02 18.15
CA HIS A 68 -0.56 -8.21 18.72
C HIS A 68 0.07 -6.91 19.26
N ALA A 69 -0.12 -5.78 18.58
CA ALA A 69 0.33 -4.48 19.07
C ALA A 69 -0.37 -4.10 20.39
N THR A 70 -1.65 -4.43 20.53
CA THR A 70 -2.44 -4.23 21.74
C THR A 70 -1.89 -5.04 22.91
N ASP A 71 -1.59 -6.33 22.69
CA ASP A 71 -0.97 -7.20 23.70
C ASP A 71 0.39 -6.66 24.17
N LEU A 72 1.21 -6.18 23.24
CA LEU A 72 2.51 -5.59 23.56
C LEU A 72 2.36 -4.33 24.42
N ILE A 73 1.38 -3.47 24.13
CA ILE A 73 1.10 -2.27 24.94
C ILE A 73 0.67 -2.65 26.36
N TYR A 74 -0.22 -3.63 26.52
CA TYR A 74 -0.59 -4.14 27.85
C TYR A 74 0.60 -4.72 28.60
N ALA A 75 1.42 -5.52 27.92
CA ALA A 75 2.60 -6.11 28.54
C ALA A 75 3.64 -5.05 28.96
N ILE A 76 3.78 -3.98 28.18
CA ILE A 76 4.61 -2.82 28.51
C ILE A 76 4.06 -2.09 29.74
N ARG A 77 2.75 -1.80 29.77
CA ARG A 77 2.06 -1.14 30.89
C ARG A 77 2.29 -1.89 32.19
N THR A 78 2.11 -3.21 32.18
CA THR A 78 2.28 -4.07 33.36
C THR A 78 3.73 -4.10 33.87
N LYS A 79 4.71 -4.13 32.96
CA LYS A 79 6.14 -4.16 33.34
C LYS A 79 6.64 -2.81 33.86
N ARG A 80 6.13 -1.70 33.30
CA ARG A 80 6.52 -0.35 33.71
C ARG A 80 5.87 0.09 35.02
N ASN A 81 4.60 -0.29 35.23
CA ASN A 81 3.85 0.00 36.46
C ASN A 81 3.88 -1.17 37.47
N PHE A 82 4.97 -1.95 37.49
CA PHE A 82 5.07 -3.10 38.38
C PHE A 82 5.04 -2.63 39.86
N PRO A 83 4.08 -3.10 40.67
CA PRO A 83 3.94 -2.66 42.05
C PRO A 83 5.16 -3.08 42.87
N GLY A 84 5.73 -2.15 43.63
CA GLY A 84 6.89 -2.45 44.47
C GLY A 84 8.18 -2.68 43.68
N ILE A 85 8.34 -2.11 42.49
CA ILE A 85 9.58 -2.21 41.70
C ILE A 85 10.83 -1.83 42.51
N ASN A 86 10.72 -0.84 43.40
CA ASN A 86 11.80 -0.37 44.26
C ASN A 86 12.18 -1.37 45.37
N ALA A 87 11.28 -2.31 45.72
CA ALA A 87 11.54 -3.37 46.68
C ALA A 87 12.25 -4.59 46.05
N LEU A 88 12.36 -4.64 44.72
CA LEU A 88 13.06 -5.71 44.01
C LEU A 88 14.57 -5.49 44.03
N THR A 89 15.31 -6.59 43.89
CA THR A 89 16.77 -6.54 43.69
C THR A 89 17.13 -5.81 42.39
N ARG A 90 18.30 -5.16 42.35
CA ARG A 90 18.79 -4.45 41.16
C ARG A 90 18.79 -5.32 39.90
N THR A 91 19.11 -6.61 40.05
CA THR A 91 19.07 -7.59 38.96
C THR A 91 17.67 -7.76 38.40
N LYS A 92 16.64 -7.88 39.25
CA LYS A 92 15.23 -8.00 38.80
C LYS A 92 14.68 -6.72 38.20
N GLN A 93 15.07 -5.56 38.73
CA GLN A 93 14.76 -4.27 38.12
C GLN A 93 15.36 -4.14 36.71
N GLN A 94 16.60 -4.62 36.54
CA GLN A 94 17.26 -4.61 35.23
C GLN A 94 16.57 -5.57 34.25
N GLU A 95 16.21 -6.78 34.69
CA GLU A 95 15.44 -7.75 33.89
C GLU A 95 14.11 -7.16 33.38
N LEU A 96 13.36 -6.47 34.26
CA LEU A 96 12.12 -5.77 33.89
C LEU A 96 12.37 -4.67 32.85
N ARG A 97 13.44 -3.88 33.01
CA ARG A 97 13.82 -2.83 32.04
C ARG A 97 14.20 -3.41 30.69
N ASP A 98 14.89 -4.54 30.66
CA ASP A 98 15.31 -5.18 29.42
C ASP A 98 14.10 -5.81 28.70
N LYS A 99 13.17 -6.42 29.45
CA LYS A 99 11.88 -6.88 28.89
C LYS A 99 11.01 -5.75 28.36
N PHE A 100 11.00 -4.59 29.03
CA PHE A 100 10.33 -3.39 28.52
C PHE A 100 10.91 -2.99 27.15
N LYS A 101 12.25 -2.93 27.03
CA LYS A 101 12.92 -2.56 25.76
C LYS A 101 12.63 -3.58 24.65
N GLU A 102 12.63 -4.86 24.97
CA GLU A 102 12.30 -5.95 24.05
C GLU A 102 10.90 -5.77 23.47
N HIS A 103 9.88 -5.63 24.34
CA HIS A 103 8.49 -5.44 23.92
C HIS A 103 8.30 -4.14 23.14
N PHE A 104 8.99 -3.06 23.53
CA PHE A 104 8.92 -1.78 22.81
C PHE A 104 9.52 -1.89 21.40
N LYS A 105 10.65 -2.59 21.25
CA LYS A 105 11.27 -2.85 19.94
C LYS A 105 10.39 -3.73 19.05
N GLU A 106 9.72 -4.72 19.65
CA GLU A 106 8.75 -5.55 18.95
C GLU A 106 7.54 -4.74 18.50
N LEU A 107 6.99 -3.89 19.37
CA LEU A 107 5.88 -2.99 19.05
C LEU A 107 6.21 -2.10 17.86
N LYS A 108 7.42 -1.49 17.85
CA LYS A 108 7.91 -0.72 16.70
C LYS A 108 7.91 -1.54 15.40
N THR A 109 8.33 -2.79 15.47
CA THR A 109 8.40 -3.70 14.31
C THR A 109 7.01 -4.05 13.80
N ILE A 110 6.06 -4.33 14.69
CA ILE A 110 4.67 -4.62 14.32
C ILE A 110 3.99 -3.40 13.71
N LEU A 111 4.15 -2.22 14.30
CA LEU A 111 3.60 -0.98 13.75
C LEU A 111 4.16 -0.67 12.35
N ARG A 112 5.43 -0.96 12.10
CA ARG A 112 6.02 -0.86 10.76
C ARG A 112 5.36 -1.82 9.76
N LYS A 113 5.01 -3.05 10.17
CA LYS A 113 4.30 -3.99 9.29
C LYS A 113 2.90 -3.50 8.93
N ILE A 114 2.20 -2.86 9.87
CA ILE A 114 0.89 -2.24 9.62
C ILE A 114 1.01 -1.13 8.57
N GLU A 115 2.00 -0.24 8.70
CA GLU A 115 2.27 0.81 7.70
C GLU A 115 2.56 0.24 6.31
N VAL A 116 3.42 -0.79 6.23
CA VAL A 116 3.74 -1.46 4.96
C VAL A 116 2.50 -2.09 4.34
N CYS A 117 1.63 -2.71 5.14
CA CYS A 117 0.38 -3.28 4.64
C CYS A 117 -0.54 -2.21 4.03
N LEU A 118 -0.63 -1.03 4.65
CA LEU A 118 -1.38 0.10 4.12
C LEU A 118 -0.78 0.63 2.80
N GLU A 119 0.55 0.75 2.73
CA GLU A 119 1.25 1.17 1.50
C GLU A 119 1.05 0.16 0.35
N GLU A 120 1.09 -1.14 0.64
CA GLU A 120 0.82 -2.19 -0.34
C GLU A 120 -0.59 -2.09 -0.93
N LEU A 121 -1.60 -1.88 -0.07
CA LEU A 121 -2.99 -1.72 -0.51
C LEU A 121 -3.14 -0.50 -1.44
N ARG A 122 -2.54 0.64 -1.07
CA ARG A 122 -2.48 1.85 -1.89
C ARG A 122 -1.83 1.61 -3.25
N LEU A 123 -0.70 0.89 -3.27
CA LEU A 123 0.03 0.60 -4.50
C LEU A 123 -0.71 -0.38 -5.41
N ASN A 124 -1.40 -1.36 -4.85
CA ASN A 124 -2.16 -2.34 -5.63
C ASN A 124 -3.33 -1.68 -6.36
N ASP A 125 -4.04 -0.76 -5.71
CA ASP A 125 -5.13 -0.03 -6.35
C ASP A 125 -4.66 0.85 -7.52
N ALA A 126 -3.54 1.56 -7.34
CA ALA A 126 -2.91 2.35 -8.40
C ALA A 126 -2.44 1.48 -9.59
N LYS A 127 -1.93 0.27 -9.32
CA LYS A 127 -1.54 -0.69 -10.37
C LYS A 127 -2.76 -1.17 -11.16
N THR A 128 -3.84 -1.54 -10.47
CA THR A 128 -5.07 -2.00 -11.10
C THR A 128 -5.68 -0.92 -11.98
N THR A 129 -5.75 0.33 -11.49
CA THR A 129 -6.22 1.48 -12.27
C THR A 129 -5.38 1.70 -13.53
N ARG A 130 -4.04 1.61 -13.42
CA ARG A 130 -3.14 1.72 -14.58
C ARG A 130 -3.39 0.63 -15.61
N ILE A 131 -3.63 -0.61 -15.18
CA ILE A 131 -3.94 -1.72 -16.09
C ILE A 131 -5.26 -1.45 -16.80
N LEU A 132 -6.29 -1.01 -16.07
CA LEU A 132 -7.60 -0.69 -16.63
C LEU A 132 -7.51 0.40 -17.71
N VAL A 133 -6.79 1.49 -17.45
CA VAL A 133 -6.57 2.57 -18.43
C VAL A 133 -5.86 2.05 -19.69
N LYS A 134 -4.83 1.21 -19.53
CA LYS A 134 -4.14 0.60 -20.68
C LYS A 134 -5.07 -0.30 -21.49
N SER A 135 -5.92 -1.09 -20.83
CA SER A 135 -6.89 -1.96 -21.49
C SER A 135 -7.94 -1.16 -22.27
N VAL A 136 -8.45 -0.06 -21.71
CA VAL A 136 -9.39 0.84 -22.40
C VAL A 136 -8.73 1.49 -23.63
N TRP A 137 -7.50 1.97 -23.48
CA TRP A 137 -6.75 2.55 -24.60
C TRP A 137 -6.52 1.54 -25.73
N LEU A 138 -6.11 0.32 -25.37
CA LEU A 138 -5.86 -0.75 -26.33
C LEU A 138 -7.15 -1.23 -27.02
N ALA A 139 -8.26 -1.31 -26.29
CA ALA A 139 -9.57 -1.63 -26.87
C ALA A 139 -10.03 -0.55 -27.85
N THR A 140 -9.86 0.73 -27.49
CA THR A 140 -10.17 1.87 -28.36
C THR A 140 -9.34 1.82 -29.65
N PHE A 141 -8.04 1.57 -29.52
CA PHE A 141 -7.14 1.42 -30.66
C PHE A 141 -7.53 0.23 -31.55
N ALA A 142 -7.89 -0.91 -30.95
CA ALA A 142 -8.34 -2.09 -31.69
C ALA A 142 -9.61 -1.80 -32.49
N LEU A 143 -10.61 -1.13 -31.90
CA LEU A 143 -11.83 -0.72 -32.60
C LEU A 143 -11.54 0.23 -33.76
N PHE A 144 -10.64 1.20 -33.54
CA PHE A 144 -10.21 2.14 -34.59
C PHE A 144 -9.55 1.40 -35.77
N VAL A 145 -8.61 0.50 -35.50
CA VAL A 145 -7.94 -0.30 -36.53
C VAL A 145 -8.93 -1.20 -37.26
N SER A 146 -9.85 -1.86 -36.55
CA SER A 146 -10.90 -2.68 -37.18
C SER A 146 -11.83 -1.85 -38.06
N GLY A 147 -12.20 -0.64 -37.64
CA GLY A 147 -13.00 0.28 -38.45
C GLY A 147 -12.29 0.67 -39.74
N LEU A 148 -11.03 1.11 -39.64
CA LEU A 148 -10.21 1.43 -40.81
C LEU A 148 -10.05 0.24 -41.76
N PHE A 149 -9.88 -0.97 -41.21
CA PHE A 149 -9.78 -2.18 -42.02
C PHE A 149 -11.06 -2.43 -42.81
N ILE A 150 -12.24 -2.32 -42.18
CA ILE A 150 -13.52 -2.47 -42.87
C ILE A 150 -13.68 -1.42 -43.98
N GLU A 151 -13.42 -0.15 -43.68
CA GLU A 151 -13.53 0.94 -44.67
C GLU A 151 -12.56 0.75 -45.83
N PHE A 152 -11.32 0.32 -45.55
CA PHE A 152 -10.32 0.04 -46.58
C PHE A 152 -10.77 -1.09 -47.52
N TYR A 153 -11.29 -2.19 -46.98
CA TYR A 153 -11.78 -3.31 -47.79
C TYR A 153 -13.07 -2.97 -48.56
N GLN A 154 -13.98 -2.20 -47.96
CA GLN A 154 -15.20 -1.78 -48.66
C GLN A 154 -14.90 -0.76 -49.77
N GLY A 155 -14.04 0.22 -49.50
CA GLY A 155 -13.66 1.25 -50.45
C GLY A 155 -12.81 0.72 -51.59
N MET A 156 -11.73 -0.01 -51.30
CA MET A 156 -10.82 -0.52 -52.33
C MET A 156 -11.23 -1.87 -52.91
N GLY A 157 -11.87 -2.74 -52.13
CA GLY A 157 -12.19 -4.10 -52.55
C GLY A 157 -13.18 -4.14 -53.71
N MET A 158 -14.25 -3.35 -53.65
CA MET A 158 -15.23 -3.26 -54.75
C MET A 158 -14.59 -2.75 -56.03
N THR A 159 -13.79 -1.68 -55.96
CA THR A 159 -13.08 -1.16 -57.13
C THR A 159 -12.03 -2.13 -57.66
N SER A 160 -11.34 -2.87 -56.79
CA SER A 160 -10.33 -3.85 -57.21
C SER A 160 -10.95 -5.02 -57.96
N VAL A 161 -12.10 -5.52 -57.50
CA VAL A 161 -12.85 -6.58 -58.19
C VAL A 161 -13.36 -6.09 -59.55
N VAL A 162 -13.88 -4.87 -59.63
CA VAL A 162 -14.37 -4.29 -60.91
C VAL A 162 -13.23 -4.13 -61.90
N VAL A 163 -12.10 -3.54 -61.51
CA VAL A 163 -10.95 -3.36 -62.40
C VAL A 163 -10.36 -4.71 -62.82
N PHE A 164 -10.32 -5.69 -61.92
CA PHE A 164 -9.83 -7.03 -62.25
C PHE A 164 -10.73 -7.75 -63.28
N ASN A 165 -12.06 -7.65 -63.11
CA ASN A 165 -13.02 -8.19 -64.09
C ASN A 165 -12.89 -7.49 -65.44
N GLU A 166 -12.83 -6.16 -65.47
CA GLU A 166 -12.63 -5.40 -66.72
C GLU A 166 -11.29 -5.73 -67.40
N PHE A 167 -10.23 -5.98 -66.61
CA PHE A 167 -8.93 -6.39 -67.14
C PHE A 167 -8.99 -7.77 -67.79
N ILE A 168 -9.67 -8.73 -67.16
CA ILE A 168 -9.90 -10.06 -67.73
C ILE A 168 -10.70 -9.95 -69.02
N ASP A 169 -11.80 -9.20 -69.01
CA ASP A 169 -12.68 -9.04 -70.19
C ASP A 169 -11.92 -8.39 -71.37
N LYS A 170 -11.12 -7.34 -71.11
CA LYS A 170 -10.29 -6.71 -72.15
C LYS A 170 -9.21 -7.66 -72.67
N THR A 171 -8.59 -8.45 -71.80
CA THR A 171 -7.55 -9.41 -72.18
C THR A 171 -8.14 -10.54 -73.03
N MET A 172 -9.30 -11.08 -72.63
CA MET A 172 -10.04 -12.09 -73.39
C MET A 172 -10.45 -11.55 -74.76
N ASN A 173 -11.03 -10.35 -74.84
CA ASN A 173 -11.43 -9.74 -76.10
C ASN A 173 -10.23 -9.45 -77.02
N TRP A 174 -9.10 -9.02 -76.48
CA TRP A 174 -7.88 -8.83 -77.27
C TRP A 174 -7.34 -10.17 -77.80
N LEU A 175 -7.34 -11.22 -76.98
CA LEU A 175 -6.98 -12.58 -77.39
C LEU A 175 -7.87 -13.08 -78.52
N PHE A 176 -9.19 -12.98 -78.36
CA PHE A 176 -10.16 -13.40 -79.39
C PHE A 176 -9.99 -12.64 -80.70
N ARG A 177 -9.66 -11.34 -80.65
CA ARG A 177 -9.43 -10.52 -81.85
C ARG A 177 -8.08 -10.78 -82.54
N THR A 178 -7.11 -11.32 -81.82
CA THR A 178 -5.76 -11.56 -82.36
C THR A 178 -5.61 -12.99 -82.90
N VAL A 179 -6.39 -13.94 -82.37
CA VAL A 179 -6.33 -15.36 -82.72
C VAL A 179 -7.37 -15.76 -83.79
N LEU A 180 -8.41 -14.96 -84.00
CA LEU A 180 -9.50 -15.18 -84.95
C LEU A 180 -9.54 -14.05 -85.99
#